data_AF-A0A1I5G522-F1
#
_entry.id   AF-A0A1I5G522-F1
#
_cell.length_a   1.000
_cell.length_b   1.000
_cell.length_c   1.000
_cell.angle_alpha   90.00
_cell.angle_beta   90.00
_cell.angle_gamma   90.00
#
_symmetry.space_group_name_H-M   'P 1'
#
loop_
_entity.id
_entity.type
_entity.pdbx_description
1 polymer ?
#
loop_
_entity_poly.entity_id
_entity_poly.type
_entity_poly.pdbx_seq_one_letter_code
_entity_poly.pdbx_strand_id
1 'polypeptide(L)'
;MTDIGFHYNAPDKLSYACRLVRKAVATRGMRVVVVGEAQWLDAIDAGLWQLAPTEFVAHCRGDAPAHVLSRSPVILADEGAESAALPHRELLVNLGAQVPAGFERYERLIDIVSNEPDDRQIGRARWRHYADRGYTIQPHDFARSAS
;
A
#
# COMPACT_ATOMS: atom_id res chain seq x y z
N MET A 1 -12.40 -1.71 13.50
CA MET A 1 -11.47 -0.56 13.50
C MET A 1 -10.27 -1.00 12.69
N THR A 2 -9.80 -0.18 11.73
CA THR A 2 -8.68 -0.54 10.86
C THR A 2 -7.38 -0.65 11.64
N ASP A 3 -6.65 -1.74 11.46
CA ASP A 3 -5.30 -1.90 12.01
C ASP A 3 -4.30 -1.16 11.13
N ILE A 4 -3.49 -0.27 11.70
CA ILE A 4 -2.51 0.52 10.95
C ILE A 4 -1.11 -0.01 11.22
N GLY A 5 -0.50 -0.63 10.23
CA GLY A 5 0.94 -0.89 10.19
C GLY A 5 1.65 0.32 9.57
N PHE A 6 2.58 0.94 10.30
CA PHE A 6 3.33 2.09 9.79
C PHE A 6 4.79 1.71 9.60
N HIS A 7 5.20 1.61 8.34
CA HIS A 7 6.45 1.02 7.89
C HIS A 7 7.39 2.12 7.41
N TYR A 8 8.39 2.48 8.22
CA TYR A 8 9.18 3.70 8.00
C TYR A 8 10.69 3.43 7.93
N ASN A 9 11.42 4.41 7.40
CA ASN A 9 12.84 4.32 7.06
C ASN A 9 13.14 3.24 6.01
N ALA A 10 12.19 2.94 5.11
CA ALA A 10 12.42 1.95 4.06
C ALA A 10 13.51 2.46 3.10
N PRO A 11 14.67 1.78 2.96
CA PRO A 11 15.74 2.24 2.08
C PRO A 11 15.37 2.10 0.60
N ASP A 12 14.52 1.14 0.28
CA ASP A 12 13.91 0.97 -1.03
C ASP A 12 12.40 0.74 -0.84
N LYS A 13 11.65 1.85 -0.88
CA LYS A 13 10.19 1.87 -0.70
C LYS A 13 9.48 1.02 -1.75
N LEU A 14 9.94 1.06 -3.00
CA LEU A 14 9.30 0.36 -4.13
C LEU A 14 9.48 -1.15 -4.02
N SER A 15 10.72 -1.61 -3.91
CA SER A 15 11.02 -3.04 -3.79
C SER A 15 10.36 -3.64 -2.55
N TYR A 16 10.29 -2.87 -1.47
CA TYR A 16 9.58 -3.30 -0.28
C TYR A 16 8.08 -3.47 -0.53
N ALA A 17 7.43 -2.47 -1.14
CA ALA A 17 6.01 -2.54 -1.46
C ALA A 17 5.68 -3.71 -2.40
N CYS A 18 6.46 -3.93 -3.46
CA CYS A 18 6.32 -5.10 -4.34
C CYS A 18 6.40 -6.42 -3.56
N ARG A 19 7.39 -6.57 -2.69
CA ARG A 19 7.55 -7.76 -1.84
C ARG A 19 6.37 -7.95 -0.89
N LEU A 20 5.87 -6.87 -0.30
CA LEU A 20 4.73 -6.90 0.62
C LEU A 20 3.47 -7.33 -0.11
N VAL A 21 3.15 -6.72 -1.25
CA VAL A 21 1.97 -7.05 -2.07
C VAL A 21 2.05 -8.50 -2.53
N ARG A 22 3.21 -8.94 -3.03
CA ARG A 22 3.43 -10.33 -3.43
C ARG A 22 3.17 -11.31 -2.28
N LYS A 23 3.74 -11.06 -1.10
CA LYS A 23 3.55 -11.91 0.07
C LYS A 23 2.09 -11.93 0.54
N ALA A 24 1.42 -10.79 0.50
CA ALA A 24 0.01 -10.66 0.86
C ALA A 24 -0.87 -11.55 -0.03
N VAL A 25 -0.69 -11.49 -1.34
CA VAL A 25 -1.46 -12.28 -2.29
C VAL A 25 -1.05 -13.75 -2.25
N ALA A 26 0.23 -14.06 -2.45
CA ALA A 26 0.70 -15.43 -2.66
C ALA A 26 0.64 -16.31 -1.41
N THR A 27 0.90 -15.74 -0.22
CA THR A 27 0.97 -16.50 1.03
C THR A 27 -0.33 -16.44 1.82
N ARG A 28 -1.08 -15.34 1.73
CA ARG A 28 -2.31 -15.14 2.53
C ARG A 28 -3.59 -15.10 1.72
N GLY A 29 -3.50 -15.14 0.39
CA GLY A 29 -4.67 -15.02 -0.48
C GLY A 29 -5.38 -13.67 -0.40
N MET A 30 -4.70 -12.63 0.13
CA MET A 30 -5.36 -11.36 0.42
C MET A 30 -5.63 -10.54 -0.83
N ARG A 31 -6.76 -9.80 -0.82
CA ARG A 31 -7.09 -8.80 -1.83
C ARG A 31 -6.55 -7.43 -1.41
N VAL A 32 -5.73 -6.85 -2.28
CA VAL A 32 -4.92 -5.66 -1.97
C VAL A 32 -5.33 -4.47 -2.83
N VAL A 33 -5.44 -3.30 -2.22
CA VAL A 33 -5.44 -2.03 -2.93
C VAL A 33 -4.13 -1.31 -2.62
N VAL A 34 -3.45 -0.83 -3.66
CA VAL A 34 -2.28 0.05 -3.53
C VAL A 34 -2.69 1.44 -3.99
N VAL A 35 -2.47 2.45 -3.15
CA VAL A 35 -2.73 3.86 -3.47
C VAL A 35 -1.42 4.63 -3.52
N GLY A 36 -1.28 5.51 -4.51
CA GLY A 36 -0.13 6.39 -4.65
C GLY A 36 -0.22 7.28 -5.87
N GLU A 37 0.74 8.19 -6.01
CA GLU A 37 0.88 9.02 -7.21
C GLU A 37 1.18 8.16 -8.44
N ALA A 38 0.84 8.66 -9.64
CA ALA A 38 1.00 7.93 -10.89
C ALA A 38 2.40 7.33 -11.07
N GLN A 39 3.46 8.08 -10.75
CA GLN A 39 4.84 7.59 -10.83
C GLN A 39 5.11 6.35 -9.96
N TRP A 40 4.49 6.26 -8.78
CA TRP A 40 4.64 5.12 -7.89
C TRP A 40 3.82 3.94 -8.38
N LEU A 41 2.62 4.18 -8.90
CA LEU A 41 1.78 3.13 -9.44
C LEU A 41 2.39 2.50 -10.71
N ASP A 42 2.96 3.31 -11.59
CA ASP A 42 3.67 2.84 -12.79
C ASP A 42 4.90 2.00 -12.41
N ALA A 43 5.64 2.44 -11.39
CA ALA A 43 6.80 1.70 -10.89
C ALA A 43 6.40 0.37 -10.22
N ILE A 44 5.29 0.35 -9.46
CA ILE A 44 4.76 -0.87 -8.85
C ILE A 44 4.24 -1.83 -9.90
N ASP A 45 3.49 -1.34 -10.88
CA ASP A 45 2.99 -2.14 -12.02
C ASP A 45 4.17 -2.86 -12.70
N ALA A 46 5.19 -2.11 -13.11
CA ALA A 46 6.40 -2.66 -13.70
C ALA A 46 7.13 -3.65 -12.75
N GLY A 47 7.24 -3.32 -11.46
CA GLY A 47 7.91 -4.16 -10.47
C GLY A 47 7.18 -5.48 -10.18
N LEU A 48 5.84 -5.49 -10.24
CA LEU A 48 5.03 -6.69 -10.08
C LEU A 48 5.08 -7.61 -11.33
N TRP A 49 5.43 -7.06 -12.50
CA TRP A 49 5.72 -7.84 -13.71
C TRP A 49 7.14 -8.41 -13.76
N GLN A 50 8.10 -7.78 -13.09
CA GLN A 50 9.52 -8.16 -13.11
C GLN A 50 9.91 -9.11 -11.96
N LEU A 51 8.97 -9.93 -11.50
CA LEU A 51 9.22 -10.93 -10.47
C LEU A 51 10.03 -12.12 -11.01
N ALA A 52 10.41 -13.06 -10.12
CA ALA A 52 11.08 -14.28 -10.55
C ALA A 52 10.21 -15.02 -11.59
N PRO A 53 10.79 -15.80 -12.53
CA PRO A 53 10.04 -16.40 -13.65
C PRO A 53 8.84 -17.28 -13.24
N THR A 54 8.84 -17.80 -12.01
CA THR A 54 7.76 -18.63 -11.45
C THR A 54 6.80 -17.86 -10.56
N GLU A 55 6.98 -16.55 -10.39
CA GLU A 55 6.15 -15.69 -9.58
C GLU A 55 5.32 -14.77 -10.48
N PHE A 56 4.01 -14.71 -10.22
CA PHE A 56 3.11 -13.82 -10.93
C PHE A 56 2.07 -13.24 -9.96
N VAL A 57 1.84 -11.93 -10.04
CA VAL A 57 0.83 -11.23 -9.25
C VAL A 57 -0.10 -10.50 -10.22
N ALA A 58 -1.28 -11.07 -10.46
CA ALA A 58 -2.30 -10.41 -11.28
C ALA A 58 -2.73 -9.08 -10.64
N HIS A 59 -2.72 -8.01 -11.42
CA HIS A 59 -3.09 -6.67 -10.96
C HIS A 59 -3.76 -5.87 -12.09
N CYS A 60 -4.49 -4.83 -11.72
CA CYS A 60 -5.04 -3.87 -12.67
C CYS A 60 -5.09 -2.46 -12.07
N ARG A 61 -5.36 -1.46 -12.90
CA ARG A 61 -5.65 -0.09 -12.46
C ARG A 61 -7.06 0.02 -11.86
N GLY A 62 -7.26 1.04 -11.03
CA GLY A 62 -8.51 1.30 -10.31
C GLY A 62 -9.67 1.74 -11.20
N ASP A 63 -9.40 2.20 -12.42
CA ASP A 63 -10.35 2.59 -13.46
C ASP A 63 -10.72 1.44 -14.41
N ALA A 64 -10.19 0.24 -14.19
CA ALA A 64 -10.51 -0.93 -15.01
C ALA A 64 -12.00 -1.31 -14.91
N PRO A 65 -12.56 -2.02 -15.90
CA PRO A 65 -13.94 -2.48 -15.84
C PRO A 65 -14.23 -3.32 -14.58
N ALA A 66 -15.45 -3.24 -14.06
CA ALA A 66 -15.83 -3.91 -12.81
C ALA A 66 -15.50 -5.42 -12.76
N HIS A 67 -15.63 -6.11 -13.89
CA HIS A 67 -15.31 -7.54 -13.98
C HIS A 67 -13.79 -7.83 -13.94
N VAL A 68 -12.95 -6.86 -14.26
CA VAL A 68 -11.48 -6.95 -14.09
C VAL A 68 -11.16 -6.67 -12.63
N LEU A 69 -11.68 -5.58 -12.07
CA LEU A 69 -11.50 -5.23 -10.65
C LEU A 69 -11.87 -6.39 -9.72
N SER A 70 -12.99 -7.07 -9.97
CA SER A 70 -13.46 -8.18 -9.15
C SER A 70 -12.63 -9.47 -9.27
N ARG A 71 -11.84 -9.62 -10.33
CA ARG A 71 -10.98 -10.81 -10.57
C ARG A 71 -9.51 -10.56 -10.26
N SER A 72 -9.05 -9.32 -10.32
CA SER A 72 -7.69 -8.95 -9.93
C SER A 72 -7.54 -8.99 -8.41
N PRO A 73 -6.56 -9.73 -7.86
CA PRO A 73 -6.27 -9.70 -6.42
C PRO A 73 -5.64 -8.39 -5.98
N VAL A 74 -5.00 -7.64 -6.90
CA VAL A 74 -4.39 -6.34 -6.62
C VAL A 74 -5.02 -5.26 -7.51
N ILE A 75 -5.36 -4.12 -6.91
CA ILE A 75 -5.81 -2.92 -7.62
C ILE A 75 -4.84 -1.77 -7.32
N LEU A 76 -4.35 -1.11 -8.36
CA LEU A 76 -3.49 0.07 -8.29
C LEU A 76 -4.35 1.32 -8.54
N ALA A 77 -4.51 2.19 -7.54
CA ALA A 77 -5.44 3.31 -7.59
C ALA A 77 -4.75 4.65 -7.31
N ASP A 78 -5.11 5.68 -8.07
CA ASP A 78 -4.51 7.00 -7.96
C ASP A 78 -4.72 7.63 -6.58
N GLU A 79 -3.75 8.43 -6.18
CA GLU A 79 -3.85 9.28 -5.01
C GLU A 79 -5.01 10.26 -5.16
N GLY A 80 -6.03 10.11 -4.30
CA GLY A 80 -7.28 10.87 -4.37
C GLY A 80 -8.48 10.09 -4.90
N ALA A 81 -8.26 8.90 -5.47
CA ALA A 81 -9.35 7.97 -5.71
C ALA A 81 -10.04 7.62 -4.39
N GLU A 82 -11.36 7.56 -4.39
CA GLU A 82 -12.10 7.03 -3.25
C GLU A 82 -11.83 5.53 -3.16
N SER A 83 -10.79 5.12 -2.43
CA SER A 83 -10.42 3.72 -2.27
C SER A 83 -11.58 2.88 -1.70
N ALA A 84 -12.45 3.53 -0.90
CA ALA A 84 -13.72 3.01 -0.44
C ALA A 84 -14.75 2.68 -1.52
N ALA A 85 -14.56 3.07 -2.78
CA ALA A 85 -15.40 2.68 -3.91
C ALA A 85 -14.91 1.40 -4.61
N LEU A 86 -13.65 0.99 -4.39
CA LEU A 86 -13.06 -0.22 -4.97
C LEU A 86 -13.58 -1.49 -4.27
N PRO A 87 -13.61 -2.67 -4.90
CA PRO A 87 -14.25 -3.85 -4.29
C PRO A 87 -13.51 -4.47 -3.10
N HIS A 88 -12.20 -4.19 -2.91
CA HIS A 88 -11.37 -4.90 -1.92
C HIS A 88 -11.32 -4.15 -0.59
N ARG A 89 -11.31 -4.89 0.52
CA ARG A 89 -11.33 -4.34 1.90
C ARG A 89 -10.31 -4.96 2.86
N GLU A 90 -9.56 -5.97 2.43
CA GLU A 90 -8.68 -6.71 3.34
C GLU A 90 -7.40 -5.91 3.64
N LEU A 91 -6.68 -5.47 2.61
CA LEU A 91 -5.44 -4.72 2.77
C LEU A 91 -5.39 -3.50 1.86
N LEU A 92 -5.15 -2.34 2.47
CA LEU A 92 -4.75 -1.11 1.79
C LEU A 92 -3.27 -0.85 2.01
N VAL A 93 -2.53 -0.56 0.94
CA VAL A 93 -1.12 -0.15 0.98
C VAL A 93 -1.03 1.29 0.49
N ASN A 94 -0.56 2.20 1.33
CA ASN A 94 -0.35 3.59 0.96
C ASN A 94 1.12 3.86 0.63
N LEU A 95 1.36 4.27 -0.61
CA LEU A 95 2.65 4.77 -1.10
C LEU A 95 2.64 6.28 -1.33
N GLY A 96 1.46 6.90 -1.30
CA GLY A 96 1.26 8.32 -1.58
C GLY A 96 1.68 9.24 -0.44
N ALA A 97 1.49 10.54 -0.68
CA ALA A 97 1.72 11.61 0.27
C ALA A 97 0.55 11.79 1.26
N GLN A 98 -0.68 11.53 0.83
CA GLN A 98 -1.90 11.79 1.57
C GLN A 98 -2.38 10.57 2.38
N VAL A 99 -3.25 10.83 3.36
CA VAL A 99 -4.03 9.76 3.98
C VAL A 99 -5.10 9.29 2.97
N PRO A 100 -5.17 8.00 2.63
CA PRO A 100 -6.12 7.53 1.62
C PRO A 100 -7.57 7.75 2.05
N ALA A 101 -8.38 8.35 1.17
CA ALA A 101 -9.79 8.53 1.44
C ALA A 101 -10.49 7.17 1.64
N GLY A 102 -11.19 7.00 2.76
CA GLY A 102 -11.94 5.78 3.06
C GLY A 102 -11.09 4.62 3.59
N PHE A 103 -9.85 4.85 4.01
CA PHE A 103 -8.98 3.81 4.62
C PHE A 103 -9.65 3.07 5.79
N GLU A 104 -10.57 3.73 6.48
CA GLU A 104 -11.29 3.20 7.66
C GLU A 104 -12.21 2.01 7.34
N ARG A 105 -12.50 1.77 6.06
CA ARG A 105 -13.28 0.61 5.60
C ARG A 105 -12.42 -0.64 5.42
N TYR A 106 -11.10 -0.51 5.48
CA TYR A 106 -10.19 -1.64 5.33
C TYR A 106 -9.94 -2.31 6.68
N GLU A 107 -9.72 -3.62 6.65
CA GLU A 107 -9.30 -4.37 7.84
C GLU A 107 -7.91 -3.92 8.28
N ARG A 108 -7.00 -3.75 7.30
CA ARG A 108 -5.62 -3.30 7.55
C ARG A 108 -5.17 -2.23 6.56
N LEU A 109 -4.50 -1.21 7.08
CA LEU A 109 -3.72 -0.24 6.33
C LEU A 109 -2.23 -0.48 6.60
N ILE A 110 -1.42 -0.53 5.54
CA ILE A 110 0.04 -0.44 5.62
C ILE A 110 0.49 0.86 4.95
N ASP A 111 0.97 1.80 5.76
CA ASP A 111 1.51 3.08 5.30
C ASP A 111 3.03 2.99 5.23
N ILE A 112 3.61 3.20 4.04
CA ILE A 112 5.04 3.01 3.80
C ILE A 112 5.72 4.37 3.59
N VAL A 113 6.82 4.57 4.31
CA VAL A 113 7.63 5.79 4.31
C VAL A 113 9.09 5.41 4.06
N SER A 114 9.72 6.05 3.08
CA SER A 114 11.14 5.84 2.79
C SER A 114 12.03 6.48 3.87
N ASN A 115 13.34 6.32 3.73
CA ASN A 115 14.34 7.03 4.54
C ASN A 115 14.61 8.47 4.06
N GLU A 116 14.07 8.87 2.90
CA GLU A 116 14.26 10.22 2.35
C GLU A 116 13.67 11.30 3.27
N PRO A 117 14.33 12.45 3.47
CA PRO A 117 13.88 13.49 4.40
C PRO A 117 12.45 13.98 4.14
N ASP A 118 12.10 14.19 2.87
CA ASP A 118 10.80 14.72 2.48
C ASP A 118 9.68 13.70 2.73
N ASP A 119 9.86 12.44 2.30
CA ASP A 119 8.87 11.38 2.55
C ASP A 119 8.70 11.13 4.06
N ARG A 120 9.77 11.23 4.86
CA ARG A 120 9.67 11.16 6.32
C ARG A 120 8.86 12.31 6.91
N GLN A 121 8.98 13.53 6.40
CA GLN A 121 8.18 14.66 6.85
C GLN A 121 6.70 14.47 6.52
N ILE A 122 6.40 14.01 5.31
CA ILE A 122 5.03 13.71 4.88
C ILE A 122 4.46 12.56 5.72
N GLY A 123 5.22 11.48 5.92
CA GLY A 123 4.87 10.35 6.76
C GLY A 123 4.55 10.76 8.21
N ARG A 124 5.30 11.70 8.79
CA ARG A 124 4.99 12.26 10.13
C ARG A 124 3.61 12.93 10.17
N ALA A 125 3.21 13.62 9.09
CA ALA A 125 1.88 14.23 9.02
C ALA A 125 0.77 13.16 8.98
N ARG A 126 0.95 12.10 8.18
CA ARG A 126 0.01 10.97 8.13
C ARG A 126 -0.07 10.21 9.46
N TRP A 127 1.07 9.93 10.09
CA TRP A 127 1.10 9.33 11.43
C TRP A 127 0.25 10.13 12.42
N ARG A 128 0.44 11.45 12.47
CA ARG A 128 -0.30 12.34 13.36
C ARG A 128 -1.79 12.30 13.08
N HIS A 129 -2.18 12.31 11.80
CA HIS A 129 -3.58 12.17 11.40
C HIS A 129 -4.25 10.92 11.97
N TYR A 130 -3.56 9.77 11.91
CA TYR A 130 -4.06 8.51 12.48
C TYR A 130 -4.10 8.54 14.02
N ALA A 131 -3.03 9.03 14.65
CA ALA A 131 -2.91 9.09 16.11
C ALA A 131 -3.96 10.02 16.74
N ASP A 132 -4.20 11.20 16.15
CA ASP A 132 -5.18 12.18 16.63
C ASP A 132 -6.63 11.65 16.56
N ARG A 133 -6.87 10.63 15.73
CA ARG A 133 -8.16 9.94 15.59
C ARG A 133 -8.27 8.68 16.47
N GLY A 134 -7.25 8.39 17.28
CA GLY A 134 -7.26 7.28 18.22
C GLY A 134 -6.97 5.91 17.61
N TYR A 135 -6.42 5.84 16.39
CA TYR A 135 -6.01 4.56 15.81
C TYR A 135 -4.82 3.95 16.55
N THR A 136 -4.86 2.65 16.75
CA THR A 136 -3.69 1.87 17.17
C THR A 136 -2.73 1.73 16.00
N ILE A 137 -1.58 2.39 16.09
CA ILE A 137 -0.52 2.33 15.08
C ILE A 137 0.55 1.34 15.52
N GLN A 138 0.84 0.35 14.68
CA GLN A 138 1.92 -0.61 14.85
C GLN A 138 3.16 -0.12 14.08
N PRO A 139 4.19 0.42 14.77
CA PRO A 139 5.41 0.87 14.12
C PRO A 139 6.26 -0.32 13.63
N HIS A 140 6.78 -0.20 12.41
CA HIS A 140 7.76 -1.11 11.82
C HIS A 140 8.93 -0.30 11.26
N ASP A 141 10.08 -0.34 11.93
CA ASP A 141 11.29 0.38 11.55
C ASP A 141 12.22 -0.50 10.71
N PHE A 142 12.46 -0.12 9.46
CA PHE A 142 13.42 -0.81 8.60
C PHE A 142 14.86 -0.66 9.06
N ALA A 143 15.22 0.47 9.66
CA ALA A 143 16.58 0.70 10.14
C ALA A 143 16.95 -0.25 11.29
N ARG A 144 15.95 -0.70 12.08
CA ARG A 144 16.15 -1.65 13.20
C ARG A 144 16.03 -3.11 12.80
N SER A 145 15.46 -3.40 11.64
CA SER A 145 15.25 -4.78 11.15
C SER A 145 16.41 -5.29 10.30
N ALA A 146 17.41 -4.44 10.02
CA ALA A 146 18.60 -4.76 9.24
C ALA A 146 19.86 -4.97 10.11
N SER A 147 19.69 -5.11 11.43
CA SER A 147 20.74 -5.39 12.42
C SER A 147 20.67 -6.83 12.92
#